data_AF-A0AA37WIB8-F1
#
_entry.id   AF-A0AA37WIB8-F1
#
_cell.length_a   1.000
_cell.length_b   1.000
_cell.length_c   1.000
_cell.angle_alpha   90.00
_cell.angle_beta   90.00
_cell.angle_gamma   90.00
#
_symmetry.space_group_name_H-M   'P 1'
#
loop_
_entity.id
_entity.type
_entity.pdbx_description
1 polymer ?
#
loop_
_entity_poly.entity_id
_entity_poly.type
_entity_poly.pdbx_seq_one_letter_code
_entity_poly.pdbx_strand_id
1 'polypeptide(L)'
;MYNIGSIQQVGLGSENADIVHAWYREHLGMNVQVFSEEAEAALMTKYTGGKVHSRKAILALNKFGGGGIEFWQFKSRKSEKVSFDILPGDLGISCLKMKVSNIEEAFTRIQKLGVKVYTKIGDDIMTPSSFQFQDPFGNRLQLVESSNWYSDKEGSLQGGVLGVSIGVSDLEKSVQYYAKLFNFDTVKDLKVETYKDLNKITGGKHLYRRAVLSHSKPRKGPFAKLLGANEIELIQVLDRTPNIIFKDRYWGDQGYIHLCFDVQNMTEMEKHFELTVDSANSFDMGKAAGRFSYTEDPDGTLIEFVETHKIPILPKIGWYYKLSKNKKEYVPDWLIKLMFFGSK
;
A
#
# COMPACT_ATOMS: atom_id res chain seq x y z
N MET A 1 -18.41 15.58 -7.24
CA MET A 1 -17.72 14.31 -7.60
C MET A 1 -16.25 14.39 -7.19
N TYR A 2 -15.86 13.55 -6.24
CA TYR A 2 -14.46 13.33 -5.84
C TYR A 2 -13.76 12.42 -6.85
N ASN A 3 -12.43 12.38 -6.83
CA ASN A 3 -11.64 11.47 -7.65
C ASN A 3 -10.62 10.74 -6.79
N ILE A 4 -10.47 9.44 -7.03
CA ILE A 4 -9.38 8.65 -6.43
C ILE A 4 -8.35 8.38 -7.52
N GLY A 5 -7.13 8.85 -7.32
CA GLY A 5 -6.01 8.64 -8.22
C GLY A 5 -5.67 7.16 -8.30
N SER A 6 -4.97 6.65 -7.31
CA SER A 6 -4.54 5.25 -7.20
C SER A 6 -4.07 5.01 -5.76
N ILE A 7 -3.50 3.84 -5.47
CA ILE A 7 -2.80 3.62 -4.21
C ILE A 7 -1.61 4.59 -4.14
N GLN A 8 -1.63 5.49 -3.15
CA GLN A 8 -0.54 6.43 -2.91
C GLN A 8 0.59 5.76 -2.13
N GLN A 9 0.25 5.02 -1.07
CA GLN A 9 1.20 4.22 -0.30
C GLN A 9 0.52 3.09 0.48
N VAL A 10 1.32 2.16 0.97
CA VAL A 10 0.94 1.24 2.06
C VAL A 10 1.80 1.55 3.28
N GLY A 11 1.16 1.70 4.44
CA GLY A 11 1.87 1.89 5.70
C GLY A 11 2.49 0.58 6.19
N LEU A 12 3.75 0.63 6.61
CA LEU A 12 4.49 -0.52 7.14
C LEU A 12 5.10 -0.15 8.50
N GLY A 13 4.41 -0.57 9.57
CA GLY A 13 4.92 -0.47 10.93
C GLY A 13 6.10 -1.41 11.15
N SER A 14 7.07 -0.97 11.95
CA SER A 14 8.34 -1.66 12.14
C SER A 14 8.97 -1.36 13.51
N GLU A 15 9.96 -2.17 13.89
CA GLU A 15 10.81 -1.86 15.05
C GLU A 15 11.79 -0.72 14.75
N ASN A 16 12.29 -0.66 13.51
CA ASN A 16 13.23 0.36 13.05
C ASN A 16 12.96 0.71 11.59
N ALA A 17 12.40 1.90 11.36
CA ALA A 17 11.99 2.34 10.02
C ALA A 17 13.18 2.50 9.07
N ASP A 18 14.37 2.90 9.57
CA ASP A 18 15.55 3.09 8.73
C ASP A 18 16.11 1.76 8.21
N ILE A 19 16.15 0.72 9.06
CA ILE A 19 16.63 -0.61 8.67
C ILE A 19 15.70 -1.22 7.62
N VAL A 20 14.38 -1.14 7.85
CA VAL A 20 13.39 -1.65 6.90
C VAL A 20 13.46 -0.88 5.59
N HIS A 21 13.46 0.45 5.64
CA HIS A 21 13.60 1.28 4.45
C HIS A 21 14.89 0.99 3.66
N ALA A 22 16.03 0.83 4.35
CA ALA A 22 17.30 0.52 3.70
C ALA A 22 17.22 -0.79 2.90
N TRP A 23 16.63 -1.83 3.47
CA TRP A 23 16.45 -3.13 2.81
C TRP A 23 15.51 -3.02 1.59
N TYR A 24 14.37 -2.34 1.74
CA TYR A 24 13.42 -2.12 0.64
C TYR A 24 13.98 -1.23 -0.46
N ARG A 25 14.81 -0.25 -0.12
CA ARG A 25 15.52 0.59 -1.09
C ARG A 25 16.50 -0.24 -1.92
N GLU A 26 17.31 -1.05 -1.25
CA GLU A 26 18.35 -1.86 -1.87
C GLU A 26 17.77 -2.97 -2.75
N HIS A 27 16.78 -3.70 -2.24
CA HIS A 27 16.30 -4.91 -2.88
C HIS A 27 14.97 -4.75 -3.61
N LEU A 28 14.14 -3.76 -3.28
CA LEU A 28 12.82 -3.56 -3.89
C LEU A 28 12.64 -2.19 -4.54
N GLY A 29 13.73 -1.45 -4.74
CA GLY A 29 13.75 -0.25 -5.58
C GLY A 29 12.96 0.92 -5.02
N MET A 30 12.64 0.93 -3.72
CA MET A 30 12.02 2.06 -3.02
C MET A 30 13.05 3.17 -2.79
N ASN A 31 13.48 3.80 -3.88
CA ASN A 31 14.70 4.59 -3.96
C ASN A 31 14.49 6.10 -4.04
N VAL A 32 13.24 6.57 -3.97
CA VAL A 32 12.91 7.99 -3.94
C VAL A 32 12.32 8.30 -2.57
N GLN A 33 13.16 8.71 -1.62
CA GLN A 33 12.70 9.20 -0.32
C GLN A 33 12.03 10.57 -0.48
N VAL A 34 10.71 10.64 -0.29
CA VAL A 34 9.92 11.89 -0.35
C VAL A 34 10.14 12.71 0.91
N PHE A 35 10.05 12.06 2.07
CA PHE A 35 10.37 12.65 3.36
C PHE A 35 10.89 11.60 4.35
N SER A 36 11.51 12.08 5.42
CA SER A 36 11.84 11.32 6.63
C SER A 36 11.70 12.28 7.79
N GLU A 37 10.79 12.01 8.71
CA GLU A 37 10.46 12.93 9.79
C GLU A 37 10.10 12.20 11.09
N GLU A 38 10.44 12.85 12.21
CA GLU A 38 9.94 12.48 13.53
C GLU A 38 8.91 13.52 13.97
N ALA A 39 7.76 13.06 14.44
CA ALA A 39 6.65 13.91 14.88
C ALA A 39 5.75 13.17 15.88
N GLU A 40 4.72 13.83 16.40
CA GLU A 40 3.69 13.23 17.23
C GLU A 40 2.48 12.79 16.39
N ALA A 41 1.97 11.58 16.64
CA ALA A 41 0.76 11.05 16.01
C ALA A 41 -0.52 11.51 16.74
N ALA A 42 -0.70 12.82 16.91
CA ALA A 42 -1.77 13.39 17.75
C ALA A 42 -3.20 13.07 17.27
N LEU A 43 -3.38 12.89 15.96
CA LEU A 43 -4.69 12.61 15.35
C LEU A 43 -5.05 11.11 15.36
N MET A 44 -4.11 10.24 15.75
CA MET A 44 -4.29 8.78 15.68
C MET A 44 -4.63 8.13 17.02
N THR A 45 -4.97 8.92 18.04
CA THR A 45 -5.24 8.44 19.41
C THR A 45 -6.29 7.33 19.48
N LYS A 46 -7.30 7.35 18.59
CA LYS A 46 -8.29 6.26 18.45
C LYS A 46 -7.62 4.89 18.21
N TYR A 47 -6.54 4.86 17.42
CA TYR A 47 -5.83 3.65 17.03
C TYR A 47 -4.53 3.42 17.80
N THR A 48 -4.23 4.27 18.78
CA THR A 48 -3.04 4.19 19.64
C THR A 48 -3.40 4.20 21.13
N GLY A 49 -4.52 3.55 21.49
CA GLY A 49 -4.92 3.33 22.88
C GLY A 49 -5.27 4.61 23.64
N GLY A 50 -5.78 5.64 22.95
CA GLY A 50 -6.14 6.93 23.53
C GLY A 50 -4.96 7.83 23.88
N LYS A 51 -3.74 7.50 23.42
CA LYS A 51 -2.52 8.24 23.75
C LYS A 51 -1.82 8.78 22.51
N VAL A 52 -1.27 9.99 22.64
CA VAL A 52 -0.36 10.54 21.63
C VAL A 52 0.98 9.84 21.75
N HIS A 53 1.53 9.40 20.63
CA HIS A 53 2.83 8.75 20.56
C HIS A 53 3.76 9.50 19.60
N SER A 54 5.01 9.71 20.02
CA SER A 54 6.06 10.12 19.10
C SER A 54 6.41 8.98 18.14
N ARG A 55 6.64 9.32 16.88
CA ARG A 55 6.87 8.38 15.78
C ARG A 55 7.91 8.92 14.80
N LYS A 56 8.50 7.99 14.03
CA LYS A 56 9.26 8.27 12.81
C LYS A 56 8.49 7.73 11.61
N ALA A 57 8.39 8.53 10.55
CA ALA A 57 7.78 8.13 9.28
C ALA A 57 8.75 8.42 8.12
N ILE A 58 8.84 7.49 7.17
CA ILE A 58 9.63 7.64 5.94
C ILE A 58 8.73 7.23 4.77
N LEU A 59 8.34 8.18 3.91
CA LEU A 59 7.66 7.86 2.67
C LEU A 59 8.69 7.68 1.55
N ALA A 60 8.74 6.49 0.98
CA ALA A 60 9.57 6.19 -0.19
C ALA A 60 8.71 5.76 -1.38
N LEU A 61 9.10 6.22 -2.57
CA LEU A 61 8.52 5.85 -3.86
C LEU A 61 9.54 5.07 -4.69
N ASN A 62 9.04 4.49 -5.78
CA ASN A 62 9.88 3.92 -6.84
C ASN A 62 9.84 4.84 -8.07
N LYS A 63 11.02 5.22 -8.59
CA LYS A 63 11.14 6.11 -9.75
C LYS A 63 10.47 5.61 -11.04
N PHE A 64 10.19 4.30 -11.13
CA PHE A 64 9.53 3.67 -12.28
C PHE A 64 8.00 3.59 -12.12
N GLY A 65 7.47 4.13 -11.02
CA GLY A 65 6.04 4.21 -10.73
C GLY A 65 5.52 3.05 -9.89
N GLY A 66 4.21 3.09 -9.63
CA GLY A 66 3.58 2.35 -8.54
C GLY A 66 3.40 3.23 -7.30
N GLY A 67 2.59 2.78 -6.35
CA GLY A 67 2.45 3.39 -5.04
C GLY A 67 3.74 3.30 -4.20
N GLY A 68 3.80 4.12 -3.17
CA GLY A 68 4.85 4.18 -2.18
C GLY A 68 4.72 3.19 -1.03
N ILE A 69 5.69 3.25 -0.12
CA ILE A 69 5.60 2.64 1.20
C ILE A 69 5.91 3.72 2.22
N GLU A 70 5.04 3.86 3.22
CA GLU A 70 5.34 4.66 4.42
C GLU A 70 5.90 3.74 5.50
N PHE A 71 7.21 3.78 5.73
CA PHE A 71 7.85 3.06 6.83
C PHE A 71 7.63 3.81 8.13
N TRP A 72 7.13 3.11 9.12
CA TRP A 72 6.65 3.70 10.35
C TRP A 72 7.30 3.04 11.57
N GLN A 73 7.62 3.85 12.59
CA GLN A 73 8.22 3.37 13.83
C GLN A 73 7.75 4.20 15.05
N PHE A 74 7.34 3.53 16.13
CA PHE A 74 7.15 4.18 17.43
C PHE A 74 8.49 4.65 17.99
N LYS A 75 8.55 5.90 18.47
CA LYS A 75 9.71 6.46 19.18
C LYS A 75 9.48 6.57 20.69
N SER A 76 8.21 6.57 21.11
CA SER A 76 7.78 6.67 22.51
C SER A 76 7.53 5.31 23.17
N ARG A 77 7.45 4.23 22.39
CA ARG A 77 7.31 2.85 22.88
C ARG A 77 7.98 1.87 21.93
N LYS A 78 8.17 0.64 22.41
CA LYS A 78 8.52 -0.48 21.54
C LYS A 78 7.29 -0.93 20.76
N SER A 79 7.48 -1.22 19.46
CA SER A 79 6.42 -1.81 18.64
C SER A 79 6.26 -3.31 18.90
N GLU A 80 5.04 -3.81 18.71
CA GLU A 80 4.67 -5.20 18.93
C GLU A 80 4.54 -5.98 17.61
N LYS A 81 4.95 -7.25 17.66
CA LYS A 81 4.78 -8.21 16.56
C LYS A 81 3.46 -8.94 16.73
N VAL A 82 2.90 -9.41 15.62
CA VAL A 82 1.80 -10.39 15.67
C VAL A 82 2.28 -11.66 16.40
N SER A 83 1.42 -12.26 17.22
CA SER A 83 1.73 -13.42 18.05
C SER A 83 1.46 -14.77 17.37
N PHE A 84 1.08 -14.75 16.09
CA PHE A 84 0.70 -15.91 15.29
C PHE A 84 1.17 -15.72 13.84
N ASP A 85 1.22 -16.82 13.08
CA ASP A 85 1.52 -16.77 11.66
C ASP A 85 0.32 -16.22 10.88
N ILE A 86 0.52 -15.14 10.13
CA ILE A 86 -0.53 -14.54 9.30
C ILE A 86 -0.79 -15.42 8.08
N LEU A 87 -1.98 -16.00 8.00
CA LEU A 87 -2.40 -16.86 6.90
C LEU A 87 -3.27 -16.08 5.89
N PRO A 88 -3.32 -16.48 4.61
CA PRO A 88 -4.29 -15.95 3.67
C PRO A 88 -5.73 -16.04 4.22
N GLY A 89 -6.49 -14.96 4.11
CA GLY A 89 -7.84 -14.84 4.66
C GLY A 89 -7.92 -14.36 6.11
N ASP A 90 -6.80 -14.22 6.84
CA ASP A 90 -6.81 -13.47 8.11
C ASP A 90 -7.15 -11.99 7.86
N LEU A 91 -8.01 -11.43 8.73
CA LEU A 91 -8.65 -10.13 8.53
C LEU A 91 -7.62 -8.99 8.59
N GLY A 92 -7.56 -8.20 7.52
CA GLY A 92 -6.59 -7.12 7.34
C GLY A 92 -5.65 -7.31 6.14
N ILE A 93 -4.74 -6.36 5.96
CA ILE A 93 -3.74 -6.39 4.89
C ILE A 93 -2.70 -7.48 5.23
N SER A 94 -2.63 -8.49 4.37
CA SER A 94 -1.84 -9.69 4.62
C SER A 94 -0.68 -9.87 3.64
N CYS A 95 -0.68 -9.16 2.51
CA CYS A 95 0.35 -9.24 1.49
C CYS A 95 0.49 -7.92 0.74
N LEU A 96 1.71 -7.42 0.57
CA LEU A 96 2.00 -6.30 -0.32
C LEU A 96 2.33 -6.80 -1.72
N LYS A 97 1.68 -6.24 -2.74
CA LYS A 97 1.98 -6.55 -4.14
C LYS A 97 2.84 -5.45 -4.75
N MET A 98 3.95 -5.82 -5.37
CA MET A 98 4.84 -4.90 -6.07
C MET A 98 5.08 -5.37 -7.50
N LYS A 99 5.23 -4.43 -8.42
CA LYS A 99 5.36 -4.76 -9.84
C LYS A 99 6.82 -4.97 -10.27
N VAL A 100 7.04 -5.88 -11.22
CA VAL A 100 8.33 -6.11 -11.88
C VAL A 100 8.13 -6.24 -13.39
N SER A 101 9.14 -5.90 -14.20
CA SER A 101 9.03 -6.00 -15.67
C SER A 101 9.44 -7.36 -16.22
N ASN A 102 10.17 -8.16 -15.42
CA ASN A 102 10.58 -9.51 -15.76
C ASN A 102 10.51 -10.39 -14.50
N ILE A 103 9.56 -11.33 -14.47
CA ILE A 103 9.31 -12.16 -13.29
C ILE A 103 10.42 -13.18 -13.01
N GLU A 104 11.08 -13.72 -14.05
CA GLU A 104 12.15 -14.73 -13.92
C GLU A 104 13.42 -14.15 -13.29
N GLU A 105 13.80 -12.95 -13.74
CA GLU A 105 14.93 -12.23 -13.15
C GLU A 105 14.64 -11.80 -11.72
N ALA A 106 13.42 -11.34 -11.45
CA ALA A 106 12.98 -11.00 -10.10
C ALA A 106 13.03 -12.22 -9.17
N PHE A 107 12.55 -13.38 -9.63
CA PHE A 107 12.60 -14.63 -8.86
C PHE A 107 14.03 -15.04 -8.53
N THR A 108 14.91 -15.05 -9.53
CA THR A 108 16.34 -15.36 -9.33
C THR A 108 16.99 -14.41 -8.33
N ARG A 109 16.69 -13.10 -8.41
CA ARG A 109 17.22 -12.10 -7.50
C ARG A 109 16.75 -12.32 -6.06
N ILE A 110 15.44 -12.56 -5.86
CA ILE A 110 14.89 -12.79 -4.52
C ILE A 110 15.44 -14.08 -3.89
N GLN A 111 15.59 -15.16 -4.66
CA GLN A 111 16.18 -16.40 -4.15
C GLN A 111 17.61 -16.20 -3.64
N LYS A 112 18.42 -15.36 -4.31
CA LYS A 112 19.80 -15.05 -3.88
C LYS A 112 19.88 -14.30 -2.55
N LEU A 113 18.79 -13.68 -2.09
CA LEU A 113 18.75 -13.00 -0.78
C LEU A 113 18.65 -13.98 0.40
N GLY A 114 18.40 -15.28 0.15
CA GLY A 114 18.25 -16.27 1.21
C GLY A 114 16.96 -16.12 2.04
N VAL A 115 16.00 -15.34 1.54
CA VAL A 115 14.69 -15.17 2.18
C VAL A 115 13.76 -16.36 1.92
N LYS A 116 12.71 -16.50 2.75
CA LYS A 116 11.69 -17.54 2.56
C LYS A 116 10.85 -17.24 1.32
N VAL A 117 10.96 -18.07 0.29
CA VAL A 117 10.10 -18.01 -0.91
C VAL A 117 8.98 -19.02 -0.77
N TYR A 118 7.72 -18.57 -0.73
CA TYR A 118 6.55 -19.42 -0.53
C TYR A 118 6.12 -20.13 -1.82
N THR A 119 6.10 -19.41 -2.93
CA THR A 119 5.58 -19.91 -4.22
C THR A 119 6.61 -19.76 -5.32
N LYS A 120 6.44 -20.58 -6.37
CA LYS A 120 7.19 -20.52 -7.62
C LYS A 120 6.35 -19.79 -8.67
N ILE A 121 7.02 -19.31 -9.72
CA ILE A 121 6.37 -18.80 -10.92
C ILE A 121 5.39 -19.86 -11.48
N GLY A 122 4.17 -19.43 -11.79
CA GLY A 122 3.09 -20.31 -12.27
C GLY A 122 2.35 -21.11 -11.18
N ASP A 123 2.65 -20.90 -9.89
CA ASP A 123 1.78 -21.42 -8.82
C ASP A 123 0.50 -20.59 -8.65
N ASP A 124 0.58 -19.28 -8.90
CA ASP A 124 -0.57 -18.39 -8.89
C ASP A 124 -1.42 -18.66 -10.14
N ILE A 125 -2.73 -18.79 -9.92
CA ILE A 125 -3.71 -19.00 -10.98
C ILE A 125 -4.07 -17.69 -11.70
N MET A 126 -3.68 -16.56 -11.12
CA MET A 126 -3.90 -15.24 -11.66
C MET A 126 -2.83 -14.91 -12.70
N THR A 127 -3.26 -14.16 -13.72
CA THR A 127 -2.37 -13.58 -14.72
C THR A 127 -2.33 -12.07 -14.53
N PRO A 128 -1.18 -11.43 -14.74
CA PRO A 128 0.11 -12.01 -15.15
C PRO A 128 0.82 -12.80 -14.02
N SER A 129 1.86 -13.54 -14.38
CA SER A 129 2.55 -14.46 -13.45
C SER A 129 3.15 -13.73 -12.23
N SER A 130 3.24 -14.44 -11.12
CA SER A 130 3.70 -13.90 -9.85
C SER A 130 4.40 -14.95 -8.99
N PHE A 131 5.06 -14.49 -7.92
CA PHE A 131 5.47 -15.34 -6.81
C PHE A 131 5.47 -14.56 -5.50
N GLN A 132 5.38 -15.29 -4.38
CA GLN A 132 5.34 -14.72 -3.04
C GLN A 132 6.54 -15.15 -2.20
N PHE A 133 7.02 -14.23 -1.36
CA PHE A 133 8.12 -14.44 -0.43
C PHE A 133 7.91 -13.63 0.86
N GLN A 134 8.72 -13.89 1.87
CA GLN A 134 8.74 -13.15 3.13
C GLN A 134 9.98 -12.25 3.18
N ASP A 135 9.83 -10.98 3.55
CA ASP A 135 10.99 -10.14 3.86
C ASP A 135 11.66 -10.59 5.18
N PRO A 136 12.85 -10.06 5.52
CA PRO A 136 13.52 -10.38 6.79
C PRO A 136 12.78 -9.91 8.05
N PHE A 137 11.73 -9.10 7.91
CA PHE A 137 10.97 -8.51 9.00
C PHE A 137 9.65 -9.27 9.27
N GLY A 138 9.36 -10.31 8.49
CA GLY A 138 8.21 -11.18 8.65
C GLY A 138 7.02 -10.82 7.76
N ASN A 139 7.12 -9.80 6.92
CA ASN A 139 6.04 -9.36 6.05
C ASN A 139 6.00 -10.16 4.74
N ARG A 140 4.81 -10.47 4.26
CA ARG A 140 4.61 -11.21 3.01
C ARG A 140 4.48 -10.26 1.82
N LEU A 141 5.23 -10.54 0.76
CA LEU A 141 5.19 -9.78 -0.48
C LEU A 141 4.90 -10.69 -1.66
N GLN A 142 4.25 -10.12 -2.68
CA GLN A 142 4.06 -10.71 -3.99
C GLN A 142 4.73 -9.83 -5.04
N LEU A 143 5.62 -10.41 -5.85
CA LEU A 143 6.08 -9.74 -7.08
C LEU A 143 5.21 -10.19 -8.23
N VAL A 144 4.64 -9.23 -8.95
CA VAL A 144 3.71 -9.45 -10.06
C VAL A 144 4.31 -8.82 -11.31
N GLU A 145 4.36 -9.57 -12.40
CA GLU A 145 4.80 -9.00 -13.68
C GLU A 145 3.83 -7.90 -14.14
N SER A 146 4.31 -6.81 -14.73
CA SER A 146 3.43 -5.72 -15.17
C SER A 146 3.93 -5.05 -16.44
N SER A 147 2.98 -4.64 -17.27
CA SER A 147 3.21 -3.77 -18.44
C SER A 147 2.93 -2.28 -18.14
N ASN A 148 2.46 -1.94 -16.93
CA ASN A 148 2.13 -0.57 -16.56
C ASN A 148 3.32 0.13 -15.87
N TRP A 149 3.95 1.08 -16.55
CA TRP A 149 5.15 1.79 -16.07
C TRP A 149 5.01 3.30 -16.21
N TYR A 150 5.63 4.05 -15.30
CA TYR A 150 5.65 5.52 -15.37
C TYR A 150 6.67 6.04 -16.39
N SER A 151 7.83 5.40 -16.47
CA SER A 151 8.90 5.78 -17.40
C SER A 151 9.32 4.61 -18.26
N ASP A 152 9.44 4.84 -19.55
CA ASP A 152 9.98 3.90 -20.52
C ASP A 152 11.49 3.80 -20.32
N LYS A 153 11.95 2.78 -19.60
CA LYS A 153 13.36 2.42 -19.54
C LYS A 153 13.53 0.99 -20.02
N GLU A 154 14.59 0.79 -20.79
CA GLU A 154 15.04 -0.53 -21.19
C GLU A 154 15.61 -1.30 -19.99
N GLY A 155 15.37 -2.61 -19.96
CA GLY A 155 15.91 -3.53 -18.96
C GLY A 155 14.90 -3.99 -17.90
N SER A 156 15.42 -4.74 -16.94
CA SER A 156 14.67 -5.31 -15.83
C SER A 156 14.41 -4.25 -14.76
N LEU A 157 13.13 -3.94 -14.55
CA LEU A 157 12.66 -2.91 -13.66
C LEU A 157 11.97 -3.54 -12.45
N GLN A 158 12.35 -3.06 -11.28
CA GLN A 158 11.55 -3.19 -10.07
C GLN A 158 10.70 -1.93 -9.94
N GLY A 159 9.39 -2.07 -9.81
CA GLY A 159 8.46 -0.97 -9.56
C GLY A 159 7.97 -0.95 -8.11
N GLY A 160 7.18 0.07 -7.79
CA GLY A 160 6.58 0.27 -6.48
C GLY A 160 5.36 -0.62 -6.25
N VAL A 161 4.51 -0.18 -5.33
CA VAL A 161 3.28 -0.88 -4.95
C VAL A 161 2.31 -0.95 -6.12
N LEU A 162 1.87 -2.17 -6.42
CA LEU A 162 0.80 -2.47 -7.37
C LEU A 162 -0.53 -2.65 -6.64
N GLY A 163 -0.51 -3.16 -5.41
CA GLY A 163 -1.72 -3.59 -4.73
C GLY A 163 -1.46 -4.26 -3.39
N VAL A 164 -2.52 -4.82 -2.84
CA VAL A 164 -2.46 -5.62 -1.61
C VAL A 164 -3.41 -6.81 -1.69
N SER A 165 -3.16 -7.83 -0.88
CA SER A 165 -4.16 -8.85 -0.56
C SER A 165 -4.70 -8.62 0.85
N ILE A 166 -6.03 -8.52 0.98
CA ILE A 166 -6.76 -8.23 2.22
C ILE A 166 -7.62 -9.45 2.55
N GLY A 167 -7.49 -9.99 3.75
CA GLY A 167 -8.42 -10.99 4.26
C GLY A 167 -9.71 -10.32 4.74
N VAL A 168 -10.85 -10.90 4.39
CA VAL A 168 -12.18 -10.36 4.69
C VAL A 168 -13.11 -11.45 5.21
N SER A 169 -14.06 -11.09 6.09
CA SER A 169 -15.01 -12.05 6.65
C SER A 169 -16.16 -12.36 5.69
N ASP A 170 -16.52 -11.41 4.83
CA ASP A 170 -17.62 -11.47 3.87
C ASP A 170 -17.18 -10.83 2.55
N LEU A 171 -17.02 -11.67 1.51
CA LEU A 171 -16.48 -11.20 0.23
C LEU A 171 -17.46 -10.25 -0.48
N GLU A 172 -18.76 -10.55 -0.49
CA GLU A 172 -19.77 -9.68 -1.12
C GLU A 172 -19.77 -8.28 -0.53
N LYS A 173 -19.86 -8.16 0.80
CA LYS A 173 -19.90 -6.86 1.48
C LYS A 173 -18.63 -6.06 1.20
N SER A 174 -17.48 -6.74 1.21
CA SER A 174 -16.19 -6.12 0.93
C SER A 174 -16.11 -5.66 -0.52
N VAL A 175 -16.47 -6.50 -1.49
CA VAL A 175 -16.51 -6.12 -2.91
C VAL A 175 -17.39 -4.89 -3.11
N GLN A 176 -18.58 -4.84 -2.51
CA GLN A 176 -19.47 -3.67 -2.59
C GLN A 176 -18.85 -2.42 -1.98
N TYR A 177 -18.24 -2.55 -0.80
CA TYR A 177 -17.56 -1.46 -0.09
C TYR A 177 -16.42 -0.88 -0.94
N TYR A 178 -15.47 -1.71 -1.36
CA TYR A 178 -14.32 -1.30 -2.15
C TYR A 178 -14.73 -0.79 -3.54
N ALA A 179 -15.71 -1.41 -4.20
CA ALA A 179 -16.22 -0.93 -5.48
C ALA A 179 -16.87 0.45 -5.38
N LYS A 180 -17.71 0.68 -4.35
CA LYS A 180 -18.32 1.99 -4.07
C LYS A 180 -17.26 3.04 -3.73
N LEU A 181 -16.27 2.69 -2.93
CA LEU A 181 -15.22 3.61 -2.51
C LEU A 181 -14.34 4.05 -3.66
N PHE A 182 -13.84 3.09 -4.44
CA PHE A 182 -12.80 3.33 -5.43
C PHE A 182 -13.31 3.47 -6.87
N ASN A 183 -14.63 3.36 -7.07
CA ASN A 183 -15.22 3.21 -8.40
C ASN A 183 -14.49 2.12 -9.20
N PHE A 184 -14.17 0.99 -8.56
CA PHE A 184 -13.67 -0.18 -9.26
C PHE A 184 -14.79 -0.70 -10.16
N ASP A 185 -14.55 -0.73 -11.46
CA ASP A 185 -15.51 -1.18 -12.47
C ASP A 185 -15.19 -2.58 -12.99
N THR A 186 -14.06 -3.16 -12.56
CA THR A 186 -13.66 -4.51 -12.88
C THR A 186 -13.59 -5.35 -11.61
N VAL A 187 -14.42 -6.38 -11.53
CA VAL A 187 -14.44 -7.36 -10.45
C VAL A 187 -14.25 -8.74 -11.07
N LYS A 188 -13.10 -9.37 -10.80
CA LYS A 188 -12.85 -10.77 -11.17
C LYS A 188 -13.15 -11.65 -9.97
N ASP A 189 -14.39 -12.13 -9.86
CA ASP A 189 -14.79 -13.14 -8.87
C ASP A 189 -14.25 -14.52 -9.29
N LEU A 190 -13.53 -15.18 -8.40
CA LEU A 190 -12.94 -16.50 -8.63
C LEU A 190 -13.78 -17.58 -7.94
N LYS A 191 -13.78 -18.78 -8.53
CA LYS A 191 -14.54 -19.91 -8.00
C LYS A 191 -14.11 -20.26 -6.57
N VAL A 192 -15.04 -20.74 -5.76
CA VAL A 192 -14.71 -21.28 -4.44
C VAL A 192 -13.86 -22.55 -4.61
N GLU A 193 -12.61 -22.53 -4.16
CA GLU A 193 -11.68 -23.65 -4.34
C GLU A 193 -10.52 -23.60 -3.33
N THR A 194 -9.73 -24.67 -3.30
CA THR A 194 -8.40 -24.66 -2.70
C THR A 194 -7.40 -24.15 -3.74
N TYR A 195 -6.56 -23.17 -3.38
CA TYR A 195 -5.63 -22.57 -4.33
C TYR A 195 -4.18 -22.97 -4.04
N LYS A 196 -3.45 -23.36 -5.08
CA LYS A 196 -2.08 -23.90 -4.97
C LYS A 196 -1.10 -22.89 -4.36
N ASP A 197 -1.17 -21.64 -4.80
CA ASP A 197 -0.43 -20.50 -4.26
C ASP A 197 -0.70 -20.30 -2.76
N LEU A 198 -1.98 -20.27 -2.36
CA LEU A 198 -2.36 -20.04 -0.96
C LEU A 198 -2.00 -21.23 -0.05
N ASN A 199 -2.18 -22.46 -0.53
CA ASN A 199 -1.87 -23.67 0.24
C ASN A 199 -0.37 -23.82 0.55
N LYS A 200 0.50 -23.30 -0.32
CA LYS A 200 1.95 -23.26 -0.06
C LYS A 200 2.34 -22.28 1.04
N ILE A 201 1.54 -21.24 1.25
CA ILE A 201 1.76 -20.26 2.31
C ILE A 201 1.32 -20.84 3.65
N THR A 202 0.14 -21.46 3.71
CA THR A 202 -0.41 -22.06 4.94
C THR A 202 0.26 -23.37 5.34
N GLY A 203 0.86 -24.09 4.39
CA GLY A 203 1.34 -25.46 4.61
C GLY A 203 0.20 -26.50 4.67
N GLY A 204 -1.03 -26.11 4.34
CA GLY A 204 -2.23 -26.94 4.40
C GLY A 204 -3.29 -26.51 3.40
N LYS A 205 -4.32 -27.32 3.18
CA LYS A 205 -5.42 -26.97 2.26
C LYS A 205 -6.55 -26.28 3.02
N HIS A 206 -6.99 -25.15 2.47
CA HIS A 206 -8.18 -24.43 2.93
C HIS A 206 -9.04 -24.03 1.74
N LEU A 207 -10.34 -23.92 1.98
CA LEU A 207 -11.32 -23.46 1.01
C LEU A 207 -11.41 -21.92 1.05
N TYR A 208 -11.21 -21.30 -0.10
CA TYR A 208 -11.25 -19.85 -0.21
C TYR A 208 -12.24 -19.39 -1.27
N ARG A 209 -12.71 -18.16 -1.09
CA ARG A 209 -13.26 -17.35 -2.17
C ARG A 209 -12.40 -16.11 -2.35
N ARG A 210 -12.18 -15.71 -3.59
CA ARG A 210 -11.27 -14.61 -3.94
C ARG A 210 -11.95 -13.69 -4.94
N ALA A 211 -11.74 -12.39 -4.79
CA ALA A 211 -12.11 -11.41 -5.79
C ALA A 211 -10.93 -10.45 -6.02
N VAL A 212 -10.65 -10.11 -7.28
CA VAL A 212 -9.68 -9.07 -7.61
C VAL A 212 -10.41 -7.86 -8.18
N LEU A 213 -10.18 -6.70 -7.55
CA LEU A 213 -10.77 -5.43 -7.89
C LEU A 213 -9.73 -4.55 -8.60
N SER A 214 -10.11 -4.02 -9.76
CA SER A 214 -9.25 -3.15 -10.57
C SER A 214 -10.08 -2.19 -11.44
N HIS A 215 -9.41 -1.37 -12.24
CA HIS A 215 -10.03 -0.41 -13.14
C HIS A 215 -9.81 -0.77 -14.61
N SER A 216 -10.87 -0.67 -15.41
CA SER A 216 -10.83 -0.90 -16.86
C SER A 216 -10.14 0.24 -17.63
N LYS A 217 -10.05 1.42 -17.01
CA LYS A 217 -9.49 2.64 -17.60
C LYS A 217 -8.34 3.19 -16.77
N PRO A 218 -7.34 3.83 -17.43
CA PRO A 218 -6.31 4.58 -16.72
C PRO A 218 -6.93 5.61 -15.77
N ARG A 219 -6.35 5.70 -14.58
CA ARG A 219 -6.80 6.62 -13.55
C ARG A 219 -6.45 8.06 -13.90
N LYS A 220 -7.23 8.99 -13.35
CA LYS A 220 -7.03 10.44 -13.49
C LYS A 220 -6.58 11.02 -12.15
N GLY A 221 -6.07 12.25 -12.18
CA GLY A 221 -5.54 12.93 -10.99
C GLY A 221 -4.06 13.27 -11.12
N PRO A 222 -3.53 14.14 -10.26
CA PRO A 222 -2.19 14.72 -10.39
C PRO A 222 -1.08 13.67 -10.44
N PHE A 223 -1.19 12.61 -9.64
CA PHE A 223 -0.18 11.57 -9.52
C PHE A 223 -0.54 10.26 -10.22
N ALA A 224 -1.73 10.16 -10.81
CA ALA A 224 -2.23 8.90 -11.36
C ALA A 224 -1.31 8.28 -12.43
N LYS A 225 -0.59 9.10 -13.22
CA LYS A 225 0.42 8.60 -14.17
C LYS A 225 1.61 7.92 -13.48
N LEU A 226 2.05 8.47 -12.34
CA LEU A 226 3.16 7.91 -11.55
C LEU A 226 2.73 6.65 -10.81
N LEU A 227 1.60 6.74 -10.09
CA LEU A 227 1.09 5.65 -9.27
C LEU A 227 0.61 4.48 -10.15
N GLY A 228 0.04 4.78 -11.32
CA GLY A 228 -0.35 3.77 -12.30
C GLY A 228 -1.61 2.99 -11.91
N ALA A 229 -1.83 1.89 -12.63
CA ALA A 229 -2.91 0.96 -12.31
C ALA A 229 -2.61 0.22 -11.02
N ASN A 230 -3.65 -0.09 -10.25
CA ASN A 230 -3.55 -0.81 -9.00
C ASN A 230 -4.62 -1.90 -8.89
N GLU A 231 -4.39 -2.86 -8.00
CA GLU A 231 -5.35 -3.92 -7.69
C GLU A 231 -5.51 -4.13 -6.18
N ILE A 232 -6.69 -4.60 -5.78
CA ILE A 232 -6.93 -5.13 -4.44
C ILE A 232 -7.46 -6.54 -4.60
N GLU A 233 -6.78 -7.49 -4.00
CA GLU A 233 -7.26 -8.85 -3.88
C GLU A 233 -7.93 -9.04 -2.52
N LEU A 234 -9.19 -9.45 -2.54
CA LEU A 234 -9.95 -9.81 -1.36
C LEU A 234 -9.97 -11.33 -1.23
N ILE A 235 -9.66 -11.84 -0.03
CA ILE A 235 -9.59 -13.28 0.25
C ILE A 235 -10.48 -13.59 1.45
N GLN A 236 -11.51 -14.40 1.24
CA GLN A 236 -12.33 -14.97 2.30
C GLN A 236 -11.97 -16.44 2.47
N VAL A 237 -11.63 -16.85 3.69
CA VAL A 237 -11.46 -18.27 4.03
C VAL A 237 -12.77 -18.82 4.61
N LEU A 238 -13.16 -20.02 4.19
CA LEU A 238 -14.50 -20.57 4.47
C LEU A 238 -14.51 -21.70 5.49
N ASP A 239 -13.37 -22.35 5.71
CA ASP A 239 -13.26 -23.58 6.52
C ASP A 239 -12.41 -23.41 7.79
N ARG A 240 -12.06 -22.17 8.14
CA ARG A 240 -11.44 -21.81 9.42
C ARG A 240 -11.91 -20.43 9.88
N THR A 241 -11.84 -20.18 11.18
CA THR A 241 -12.02 -18.83 11.71
C THR A 241 -10.77 -17.99 11.40
N PRO A 242 -10.90 -16.84 10.73
CA PRO A 242 -9.76 -15.96 10.47
C PRO A 242 -9.35 -15.21 11.73
N ASN A 243 -8.05 -14.95 11.89
CA ASN A 243 -7.56 -14.06 12.93
C ASN A 243 -7.65 -12.60 12.46
N ILE A 244 -7.86 -11.67 13.38
CA ILE A 244 -7.68 -10.23 13.10
C ILE A 244 -6.19 -9.93 13.20
N ILE A 245 -5.55 -9.52 12.10
CA ILE A 245 -4.09 -9.37 12.02
C ILE A 245 -3.57 -8.40 13.09
N PHE A 246 -4.27 -7.30 13.33
CA PHE A 246 -3.90 -6.26 14.30
C PHE A 246 -4.58 -6.41 15.67
N LYS A 247 -5.16 -7.58 15.97
CA LYS A 247 -5.75 -7.82 17.28
C LYS A 247 -4.74 -7.51 18.39
N ASP A 248 -5.20 -6.76 19.40
CA ASP A 248 -4.43 -6.38 20.58
C ASP A 248 -3.16 -5.54 20.28
N ARG A 249 -3.08 -4.92 19.10
CA ARG A 249 -1.96 -4.08 18.67
C ARG A 249 -2.44 -2.72 18.18
N TYR A 250 -1.54 -1.74 18.16
CA TYR A 250 -1.83 -0.38 17.73
C TYR A 250 -1.47 -0.13 16.27
N TRP A 251 -2.11 0.88 15.68
CA TRP A 251 -1.60 1.46 14.43
C TRP A 251 -0.15 1.92 14.66
N GLY A 252 0.74 1.45 13.79
CA GLY A 252 2.18 1.64 13.92
C GLY A 252 2.97 0.45 14.48
N ASP A 253 2.28 -0.57 15.02
CA ASP A 253 2.90 -1.86 15.33
C ASP A 253 3.29 -2.64 14.07
N GLN A 254 4.11 -3.69 14.22
CA GLN A 254 4.82 -4.28 13.09
C GLN A 254 3.88 -4.94 12.06
N GLY A 255 4.03 -4.61 10.78
CA GLY A 255 3.16 -5.12 9.70
C GLY A 255 2.46 -4.01 8.91
N TYR A 256 1.52 -4.39 8.05
CA TYR A 256 0.81 -3.45 7.17
C TYR A 256 -0.30 -2.70 7.91
N ILE A 257 -0.06 -1.45 8.27
CA ILE A 257 -0.91 -0.69 9.22
C ILE A 257 -2.07 0.05 8.54
N HIS A 258 -1.98 0.34 7.24
CA HIS A 258 -3.06 0.95 6.46
C HIS A 258 -2.81 0.84 4.96
N LEU A 259 -3.87 1.04 4.17
CA LEU A 259 -3.81 1.21 2.72
C LEU A 259 -4.22 2.65 2.36
N CYS A 260 -3.32 3.42 1.73
CA CYS A 260 -3.58 4.82 1.41
C CYS A 260 -3.87 5.06 -0.07
N PHE A 261 -4.83 5.94 -0.34
CA PHE A 261 -5.18 6.41 -1.67
C PHE A 261 -4.95 7.90 -1.87
N ASP A 262 -4.50 8.25 -3.07
CA ASP A 262 -4.46 9.64 -3.52
C ASP A 262 -5.87 10.10 -3.87
N VAL A 263 -6.35 11.17 -3.24
CA VAL A 263 -7.72 11.67 -3.42
C VAL A 263 -7.71 13.15 -3.83
N GLN A 264 -8.69 13.52 -4.64
CA GLN A 264 -9.03 14.90 -4.96
C GLN A 264 -10.47 15.18 -4.57
N ASN A 265 -10.68 16.35 -3.97
CA ASN A 265 -11.94 16.83 -3.41
C ASN A 265 -12.42 15.94 -2.25
N MET A 266 -11.62 15.87 -1.18
CA MET A 266 -11.93 15.08 0.02
C MET A 266 -13.23 15.54 0.71
N THR A 267 -13.58 16.82 0.61
CA THR A 267 -14.86 17.39 1.10
C THR A 267 -16.08 16.81 0.39
N GLU A 268 -15.95 16.35 -0.85
CA GLU A 268 -17.04 15.63 -1.48
C GLU A 268 -17.05 14.16 -1.07
N MET A 269 -15.88 13.54 -0.96
CA MET A 269 -15.74 12.13 -0.57
C MET A 269 -16.33 11.84 0.82
N GLU A 270 -16.15 12.75 1.78
CA GLU A 270 -16.67 12.61 3.15
C GLU A 270 -18.21 12.49 3.22
N LYS A 271 -18.93 12.87 2.16
CA LYS A 271 -20.39 12.69 2.07
C LYS A 271 -20.80 11.24 1.79
N HIS A 272 -19.86 10.40 1.38
CA HIS A 272 -20.11 9.02 0.95
C HIS A 272 -19.61 7.97 1.95
N PHE A 273 -18.73 8.37 2.88
CA PHE A 273 -18.04 7.50 3.83
C PHE A 273 -17.93 8.16 5.19
N GLU A 274 -18.09 7.37 6.25
CA GLU A 274 -17.86 7.82 7.61
C GLU A 274 -16.35 7.84 7.89
N LEU A 275 -15.82 9.03 8.16
CA LEU A 275 -14.42 9.22 8.51
C LEU A 275 -14.24 9.04 10.02
N THR A 276 -13.22 8.30 10.39
CA THR A 276 -12.86 7.98 11.77
C THR A 276 -11.75 8.87 12.32
N VAL A 277 -10.89 9.37 11.43
CA VAL A 277 -9.87 10.39 11.69
C VAL A 277 -9.90 11.34 10.52
N ASP A 278 -9.79 12.64 10.81
CA ASP A 278 -9.69 13.67 9.78
C ASP A 278 -8.84 14.81 10.31
N SER A 279 -7.81 15.17 9.54
CA SER A 279 -6.98 16.35 9.82
C SER A 279 -7.73 17.67 9.61
N ALA A 280 -8.91 17.62 8.97
CA ALA A 280 -9.84 18.70 8.62
C ALA A 280 -9.28 19.78 7.67
N ASN A 281 -8.07 20.26 7.95
CA ASN A 281 -7.37 21.28 7.20
C ASN A 281 -6.06 20.73 6.61
N SER A 282 -5.38 21.57 5.84
CA SER A 282 -4.04 21.23 5.35
C SER A 282 -3.09 21.04 6.53
N PHE A 283 -2.73 19.79 6.79
CA PHE A 283 -1.72 19.39 7.75
C PHE A 283 -0.33 19.52 7.12
N ASP A 284 0.64 19.97 7.92
CA ASP A 284 2.04 20.03 7.52
C ASP A 284 2.67 18.65 7.72
N MET A 285 3.07 18.01 6.62
CA MET A 285 3.79 16.73 6.60
C MET A 285 5.28 17.01 6.32
N GLY A 286 5.82 18.00 7.02
CA GLY A 286 7.20 18.47 6.95
C GLY A 286 7.52 19.25 5.66
N LYS A 287 7.71 18.55 4.55
CA LYS A 287 8.04 19.15 3.24
C LYS A 287 6.86 19.18 2.27
N ALA A 288 5.81 18.42 2.56
CA ALA A 288 4.56 18.42 1.83
C ALA A 288 3.45 18.94 2.73
N ALA A 289 2.35 19.41 2.15
CA ALA A 289 1.15 19.75 2.90
C ALA A 289 -0.07 19.17 2.21
N GLY A 290 -1.00 18.63 2.99
CA GLY A 290 -2.20 17.98 2.50
C GLY A 290 -3.21 17.73 3.61
N ARG A 291 -4.42 17.31 3.25
CA ARG A 291 -5.40 16.76 4.20
C ARG A 291 -5.29 15.25 4.15
N PHE A 292 -5.20 14.61 5.31
CA PHE A 292 -5.37 13.16 5.42
C PHE A 292 -6.61 12.82 6.25
N SER A 293 -7.22 11.68 5.94
CA SER A 293 -8.33 11.10 6.71
C SER A 293 -8.28 9.58 6.67
N TYR A 294 -8.96 8.94 7.61
CA TYR A 294 -9.08 7.49 7.69
C TYR A 294 -10.53 7.05 7.75
N THR A 295 -10.81 5.89 7.17
CA THR A 295 -12.02 5.11 7.40
C THR A 295 -11.62 3.65 7.65
N GLU A 296 -12.59 2.83 8.02
CA GLU A 296 -12.44 1.40 8.23
C GLU A 296 -13.23 0.65 7.16
N ASP A 297 -12.67 -0.43 6.62
CA ASP A 297 -13.44 -1.39 5.84
C ASP A 297 -14.38 -2.21 6.74
N PRO A 298 -15.25 -3.08 6.19
CA PRO A 298 -16.21 -3.85 6.99
C PRO A 298 -15.60 -4.72 8.09
N ASP A 299 -14.30 -5.04 8.01
CA ASP A 299 -13.55 -5.87 8.94
C ASP A 299 -12.56 -5.07 9.81
N GLY A 300 -12.58 -3.73 9.71
CA GLY A 300 -11.73 -2.83 10.50
C GLY A 300 -10.36 -2.55 9.89
N THR A 301 -10.10 -2.96 8.65
CA THR A 301 -8.86 -2.60 7.94
C THR A 301 -8.83 -1.09 7.71
N LEU A 302 -7.73 -0.44 8.09
CA LEU A 302 -7.59 1.00 7.95
C LEU A 302 -7.31 1.41 6.50
N ILE A 303 -8.18 2.28 5.99
CA ILE A 303 -8.07 2.90 4.68
C ILE A 303 -7.79 4.39 4.87
N GLU A 304 -6.63 4.83 4.40
CA GLU A 304 -6.21 6.23 4.44
C GLU A 304 -6.52 6.92 3.11
N PHE A 305 -6.87 8.20 3.18
CA PHE A 305 -6.99 9.08 2.03
C PHE A 305 -6.08 10.28 2.23
N VAL A 306 -5.31 10.63 1.20
CA VAL A 306 -4.46 11.82 1.19
C VAL A 306 -4.83 12.72 0.02
N GLU A 307 -5.19 13.96 0.34
CA GLU A 307 -5.35 15.06 -0.62
C GLU A 307 -4.11 15.98 -0.54
N THR A 308 -3.22 15.87 -1.53
CA THR A 308 -2.00 16.68 -1.57
C THR A 308 -2.28 18.10 -2.07
N HIS A 309 -1.92 19.11 -1.28
CA HIS A 309 -2.05 20.53 -1.65
C HIS A 309 -0.74 21.15 -2.14
N LYS A 310 0.39 20.65 -1.66
CA LYS A 310 1.71 21.23 -1.93
C LYS A 310 2.76 20.15 -2.12
N ILE A 311 3.42 20.18 -3.27
CA ILE A 311 4.48 19.25 -3.65
C ILE A 311 5.85 19.89 -3.39
N PRO A 312 6.76 19.24 -2.63
CA PRO A 312 8.15 19.64 -2.54
C PRO A 312 8.91 19.35 -3.84
N ILE A 313 9.31 20.40 -4.59
CA ILE A 313 10.13 20.25 -5.80
C ILE A 313 11.61 20.36 -5.46
N LEU A 314 12.04 21.51 -4.93
CA LEU A 314 13.38 21.70 -4.37
C LEU A 314 13.28 22.38 -2.99
N PRO A 315 12.98 21.62 -1.93
CA PRO A 315 12.73 22.16 -0.60
C PRO A 315 13.89 22.97 -0.03
N LYS A 316 15.14 22.61 -0.39
CA LYS A 316 16.35 23.29 0.09
C LYS A 316 16.43 24.77 -0.33
N ILE A 317 15.77 25.15 -1.41
CA ILE A 317 15.69 26.55 -1.89
C ILE A 317 14.26 27.10 -1.78
N GLY A 318 13.39 26.43 -1.03
CA GLY A 318 12.01 26.86 -0.81
C GLY A 318 11.09 26.73 -2.02
N TRP A 319 11.44 25.94 -3.04
CA TRP A 319 10.60 25.80 -4.22
C TRP A 319 9.58 24.66 -4.10
N TYR A 320 8.31 25.03 -4.18
CA TYR A 320 7.16 24.13 -4.06
C TYR A 320 6.15 24.37 -5.18
N TYR A 321 5.43 23.32 -5.55
CA TYR A 321 4.33 23.38 -6.51
C TYR A 321 2.99 23.27 -5.78
N LYS A 322 2.10 24.25 -5.96
CA LYS A 322 0.75 24.24 -5.37
C LYS A 322 -0.19 23.47 -6.29
N LEU A 323 -0.84 22.46 -5.74
CA LEU A 323 -1.86 21.68 -6.43
C LEU A 323 -3.25 22.27 -6.18
N SER A 324 -4.06 22.31 -7.24
CA SER A 324 -5.49 22.59 -7.11
C SER A 324 -6.22 21.33 -6.65
N LYS A 325 -7.15 21.49 -5.70
CA LYS A 325 -8.00 20.40 -5.19
C LYS A 325 -8.84 19.70 -6.27
N ASN A 326 -9.08 20.40 -7.40
CA ASN A 326 -9.88 19.88 -8.52
C ASN A 326 -9.02 19.50 -9.73
N LYS A 327 -7.70 19.38 -9.58
CA LYS A 327 -6.83 19.01 -10.71
C LYS A 327 -7.09 17.55 -11.11
N LYS A 328 -7.70 17.37 -12.28
CA LYS A 328 -7.99 16.04 -12.87
C LYS A 328 -6.89 15.54 -13.79
N GLU A 329 -6.01 16.43 -14.23
CA GLU A 329 -4.91 16.13 -15.15
C GLU A 329 -3.66 15.72 -14.40
N TYR A 330 -2.79 14.97 -15.08
CA TYR A 330 -1.47 14.63 -14.57
C TYR A 330 -0.64 15.89 -14.30
N VAL A 331 0.21 15.81 -13.29
CA VAL A 331 1.32 16.76 -13.13
C VAL A 331 2.31 16.51 -14.28
N PRO A 332 2.87 17.56 -14.91
CA PRO A 332 3.90 17.42 -15.94
C PRO A 332 5.08 16.54 -15.48
N ASP A 333 5.57 15.67 -16.37
CA ASP A 333 6.63 14.71 -16.03
C ASP A 333 7.91 15.38 -15.51
N TRP A 334 8.24 16.58 -16.01
CA TRP A 334 9.43 17.31 -15.56
C TRP A 334 9.35 17.70 -14.07
N LEU A 335 8.16 18.00 -13.54
CA LEU A 335 7.97 18.29 -12.11
C LEU A 335 8.16 17.02 -11.27
N ILE A 336 7.58 15.90 -11.70
CA ILE A 336 7.75 14.60 -11.02
C ILE A 336 9.22 14.19 -11.02
N LYS A 337 9.91 14.30 -12.16
CA LYS A 337 11.33 13.99 -12.27
C LYS A 337 12.18 14.88 -11.36
N LEU A 338 11.86 16.17 -11.21
CA LEU A 338 12.56 17.06 -10.26
C LEU A 338 12.43 16.60 -8.81
N MET A 339 11.29 16.06 -8.40
CA MET A 339 11.14 15.47 -7.05
C MET A 339 12.15 14.34 -6.80
N PHE A 340 12.51 13.59 -7.85
CA PHE A 340 13.46 12.48 -7.75
C PHE A 340 14.92 12.90 -7.67
N PHE A 341 15.28 14.10 -8.17
CA PHE A 341 16.67 14.59 -8.10
C PHE A 341 17.09 14.99 -6.68
N GLY A 342 16.13 15.33 -5.83
CA GLY A 342 16.39 15.73 -4.45
C GLY A 342 16.43 14.58 -3.43
N SER A 343 15.98 13.38 -3.81
CA SER A 343 15.93 12.22 -2.92
C SER A 343 17.30 11.56 -2.81
N LYS A 344 17.79 11.36 -1.58
CA LYS A 344 18.99 10.58 -1.27
C LYS A 344 18.62 9.17 -0.84
#